data_AF-A0A6G3XBC0-F1
#
_entry.id   AF-A0A6G3XBC0-F1
#
_cell.length_a   1.000
_cell.length_b   1.000
_cell.length_c   1.000
_cell.angle_alpha   90.00
_cell.angle_beta   90.00
_cell.angle_gamma   90.00
#
_symmetry.space_group_name_H-M   'P 1'
#
loop_
_entity.id
_entity.type
_entity.pdbx_description
1 polymer ?
#
loop_
_entity_poly.entity_id
_entity_poly.type
_entity_poly.pdbx_seq_one_letter_code
_entity_poly.pdbx_strand_id
1 'polypeptide(L)' 'PAAVAAAGLRVADRLDTRPRHSRVRETADPLHAARAAEVTSLWRLTAV' A
#
# COMPACT_ATOMS: atom_id res chain seq x y z
N PRO A 1 -4.96 11.19 -0.40
CA PRO A 1 -3.63 11.66 0.08
C PRO A 1 -3.43 13.14 -0.25
N ALA A 2 -2.75 13.91 0.60
CA ALA A 2 -2.56 15.35 0.39
C ALA A 2 -1.91 15.66 -0.97
N ALA A 3 -0.90 14.89 -1.38
CA ALA A 3 -0.25 15.03 -2.69
C ALA A 3 -1.18 14.75 -3.89
N VAL A 4 -2.14 13.82 -3.75
CA VAL A 4 -3.11 13.52 -4.82
C VAL A 4 -4.07 14.69 -5.03
N ALA A 5 -4.58 15.26 -3.93
CA ALA A 5 -5.48 16.42 -4.00
C ALA A 5 -4.75 17.67 -4.52
N ALA A 6 -3.50 17.89 -4.09
CA ALA A 6 -2.67 18.99 -4.56
C ALA A 6 -2.39 18.94 -6.07
N ALA A 7 -2.47 17.75 -6.68
CA ALA A 7 -2.31 17.55 -8.12
C ALA A 7 -3.63 17.73 -8.92
N GLY A 8 -4.73 18.20 -8.29
CA GLY A 8 -6.02 18.35 -8.97
C GLY A 8 -6.72 17.02 -9.28
N LEU A 9 -6.38 15.96 -8.56
CA LEU A 9 -6.95 14.63 -8.72
C LEU A 9 -7.78 14.24 -7.49
N ARG A 10 -8.80 13.43 -7.72
CA ARG A 10 -9.57 12.75 -6.66
C ARG A 10 -9.39 11.24 -6.75
N VAL A 11 -9.49 10.58 -5.60
CA VAL A 11 -9.48 9.12 -5.51
C VAL A 11 -10.87 8.61 -5.89
N ALA A 12 -10.95 7.86 -6.98
CA ALA A 12 -12.18 7.22 -7.44
C ALA A 12 -12.30 5.76 -6.97
N ASP A 13 -11.20 5.13 -6.61
CA ASP A 13 -11.17 3.78 -6.02
C ASP A 13 -9.85 3.50 -5.32
N ARG A 14 -9.86 2.50 -4.46
CA ARG A 14 -8.66 1.97 -3.82
C ARG A 14 -8.79 0.46 -3.59
N LEU A 15 -7.79 -0.27 -4.04
CA LEU A 15 -7.66 -1.70 -3.75
C LEU A 15 -6.38 -1.94 -2.96
N ASP A 16 -6.50 -2.69 -1.87
CA ASP A 16 -5.37 -3.06 -1.02
C ASP A 16 -5.06 -4.55 -1.14
N THR A 17 -3.79 -4.90 -1.01
CA THR A 17 -3.33 -6.29 -0.95
C THR A 17 -2.26 -6.48 0.12
N ARG A 18 -2.21 -7.70 0.66
CA ARG A 18 -1.22 -8.14 1.66
C ARG A 18 -0.05 -8.84 0.96
N PRO A 19 1.16 -8.76 1.53
CA PRO A 19 2.33 -9.41 0.95
C PRO A 19 2.20 -10.93 0.98
N ARG A 20 2.59 -11.58 -0.12
CA ARG A 20 2.53 -13.05 -0.30
C ARG A 20 3.90 -13.73 -0.31
N HIS A 21 4.98 -12.98 -0.10
CA HIS A 21 6.35 -13.51 -0.18
C HIS A 21 6.77 -14.25 1.10
N SER A 22 7.76 -15.14 0.99
CA SER A 22 8.24 -15.99 2.10
C SER A 22 8.77 -15.18 3.30
N ARG A 23 9.42 -14.04 3.07
CA ARG A 23 9.95 -13.19 4.16
C ARG A 23 8.90 -12.66 5.14
N VAL A 24 7.61 -12.71 4.80
CA VAL A 24 6.52 -12.40 5.74
C VAL A 24 6.46 -13.44 6.88
N ARG A 25 6.92 -14.67 6.64
CA ARG A 25 6.85 -15.79 7.59
C ARG A 25 8.17 -16.07 8.30
N GLU A 26 9.25 -15.41 7.90
CA GLU A 26 10.58 -15.63 8.45
C GLU A 26 10.76 -14.80 9.72
N THR A 27 10.55 -15.41 10.89
CA THR A 27 10.57 -14.71 12.19
C THR A 27 11.96 -14.26 12.62
N ALA A 28 13.02 -14.86 12.06
CA ALA A 28 14.40 -14.44 12.30
C ALA A 28 14.80 -13.18 11.52
N ASP A 29 13.99 -12.76 10.55
CA ASP A 29 14.26 -11.55 9.79
C ASP A 29 13.99 -10.29 10.64
N PRO A 30 14.94 -9.34 10.74
CA PRO A 30 14.76 -8.13 11.56
C PRO A 30 13.57 -7.25 11.15
N LEU A 31 13.08 -7.40 9.91
CA LEU A 31 11.94 -6.67 9.37
C LEU A 31 10.68 -7.52 9.32
N HIS A 32 10.66 -8.71 9.92
CA HIS A 32 9.53 -9.63 9.91
C HIS A 32 8.21 -8.93 10.24
N ALA A 33 8.16 -8.20 11.36
CA ALA A 33 6.97 -7.48 11.79
C ALA A 33 6.54 -6.40 10.78
N ALA A 34 7.49 -5.64 10.25
CA ALA A 34 7.21 -4.59 9.26
C ALA A 34 6.69 -5.19 7.94
N ARG A 35 7.32 -6.27 7.47
CA ARG A 35 6.91 -6.98 6.25
C ARG A 35 5.57 -7.68 6.42
N ALA A 36 5.26 -8.22 7.59
CA ALA A 36 3.94 -8.78 7.85
C ALA A 36 2.83 -7.71 7.88
N ALA A 37 3.18 -6.50 8.32
CA ALA A 37 2.25 -5.38 8.37
C ALA A 37 2.09 -4.62 7.04
N GLU A 38 2.95 -4.88 6.05
CA GLU A 38 2.93 -4.16 4.78
C GLU A 38 1.56 -4.25 4.08
N VAL A 39 1.18 -3.15 3.42
CA VAL A 39 0.00 -3.06 2.56
C VAL A 39 0.42 -2.38 1.27
N THR A 40 0.18 -3.05 0.15
CA THR A 40 0.30 -2.42 -1.17
C THR A 40 -1.07 -1.95 -1.62
N SER A 41 -1.17 -0.69 -2.04
CA SER A 41 -2.43 -0.07 -2.48
C SER A 41 -2.35 0.34 -3.94
N LEU A 42 -3.33 -0.10 -4.74
CA LEU A 42 -3.61 0.44 -6.07
C LEU A 42 -4.69 1.52 -5.96
N TRP A 43 -4.43 2.69 -6.54
CA TRP A 43 -5.32 3.84 -6.49
C TRP A 43 -5.84 4.15 -7.89
N ARG A 44 -7.16 4.18 -8.06
CA ARG A 44 -7.78 4.73 -9.28
C ARG A 44 -8.02 6.21 -9.04
N LEU A 45 -7.41 7.06 -9.86
CA LEU A 45 -7.51 8.51 -9.77
C LEU A 45 -8.31 9.05 -10.96
N THR A 46 -9.05 10.13 -10.74
CA THR A 46 -9.72 10.89 -11.80
C THR A 46 -9.47 12.38 -11.59
N ALA A 47 -9.63 13.18 -12.65
CA ALA A 47 -9.69 14.63 -12.50
C ALA A 47 -10.83 15.03 -11.53
N VAL A 48 -10.60 16.13 -10.82
CA VAL A 48 -11.63 16.81 -10.02
C VAL A 48 -12.57 17.55 -10.95
#